data_AF-A0A2R6IBX2-F1
#
_entry.id   AF-A0A2R6IBX2-F1
#
_cell.length_a   1.000
_cell.length_b   1.000
_cell.length_c   1.000
_cell.angle_alpha   90.00
_cell.angle_beta   90.00
_cell.angle_gamma   90.00
#
_symmetry.space_group_name_H-M   'P 1'
#
loop_
_entity.id
_entity.type
_entity.pdbx_description
1 polymer ?
#
loop_
_entity_poly.entity_id
_entity_poly.type
_entity_poly.pdbx_seq_one_letter_code
_entity_poly.pdbx_strand_id
1 'polypeptide(L)'
;MATTVPIDEWERVVEQLRRFGGGAAVTDREDAVRVEFERAHLEVTRDGRVSAGMPLHDFSTGGGVALVFDHEAGELRVRGDTVEYRFERP
;
A
#
# COMPACT_ATOMS: atom_id res chain seq x y z
N MET A 1 1.52 13.88 8.54
CA MET A 1 0.36 14.46 7.83
C MET A 1 -0.05 13.46 6.76
N ALA A 2 -1.28 12.94 6.86
CA ALA A 2 -1.75 11.86 6.01
C ALA A 2 -2.07 12.34 4.59
N THR A 3 -1.57 11.64 3.58
CA THR A 3 -1.84 11.90 2.16
C THR A 3 -2.76 10.84 1.60
N THR A 4 -3.92 11.23 1.07
CA THR A 4 -4.84 10.29 0.40
C THR A 4 -4.57 10.30 -1.10
N VAL A 5 -4.40 9.12 -1.69
CA VAL A 5 -4.15 8.92 -3.11
C VAL A 5 -5.12 7.84 -3.65
N PRO A 6 -5.99 8.17 -4.61
CA PRO A 6 -6.82 7.18 -5.30
C PRO A 6 -5.97 6.15 -6.03
N ILE A 7 -6.42 4.88 -6.10
CA ILE A 7 -5.72 3.83 -6.84
C ILE A 7 -5.61 4.15 -8.35
N ASP A 8 -6.58 4.89 -8.89
CA ASP A 8 -6.58 5.36 -10.27
C ASP A 8 -5.40 6.29 -10.59
N GLU A 9 -4.85 6.98 -9.58
CA GLU A 9 -3.62 7.77 -9.67
C GLU A 9 -2.38 6.87 -9.45
N TRP A 10 -2.26 5.80 -10.23
CA TRP A 10 -1.27 4.73 -10.03
C TRP A 10 0.17 5.25 -9.89
N GLU A 11 0.62 6.16 -10.74
CA GLU A 11 1.98 6.73 -10.66
C GLU A 11 2.23 7.39 -9.30
N ARG A 12 1.23 8.11 -8.78
CA ARG A 12 1.31 8.77 -7.48
C ARG A 12 1.29 7.77 -6.33
N VAL A 13 0.56 6.66 -6.47
CA VAL A 13 0.59 5.54 -5.52
C VAL A 13 1.99 4.94 -5.46
N VAL A 14 2.62 4.66 -6.61
CA VAL A 14 3.99 4.14 -6.68
C VAL A 14 4.99 5.08 -6.00
N GLU A 15 4.90 6.38 -6.27
CA GLU A 15 5.76 7.39 -5.62
C GLU A 15 5.59 7.40 -4.10
N GLN A 16 4.35 7.37 -3.60
CA GLN A 16 4.10 7.34 -2.17
C GLN A 16 4.54 6.01 -1.53
N LEU A 17 4.37 4.87 -2.19
CA LEU A 17 4.84 3.57 -1.70
C LEU A 17 6.36 3.53 -1.59
N ARG A 18 7.07 4.06 -2.60
CA ARG A 18 8.54 4.20 -2.56
C ARG A 18 8.98 5.07 -1.40
N ARG A 19 8.29 6.19 -1.17
CA ARG A 19 8.54 7.07 -0.03
C ARG A 19 8.25 6.38 1.31
N PHE A 20 7.15 5.64 1.39
CA PHE A 20 6.72 4.91 2.57
C PHE A 20 7.73 3.81 2.96
N GLY A 21 8.26 3.11 1.96
CA GLY A 21 9.32 2.12 2.12
C GLY A 21 10.62 2.70 2.70
N GLY A 22 10.89 4.00 2.54
CA GLY A 22 11.98 4.70 3.25
C GLY A 22 13.38 4.11 3.05
N GLY A 23 13.63 3.39 1.95
CA GLY A 23 14.87 2.63 1.70
C GLY A 23 14.70 1.12 1.62
N ALA A 24 13.51 0.60 1.94
CA ALA A 24 13.10 -0.78 1.68
C ALA A 24 13.26 -1.15 0.19
N ALA A 25 13.45 -2.43 -0.09
CA ALA A 25 13.50 -2.91 -1.46
C ALA A 25 12.12 -2.76 -2.10
N VAL A 26 12.02 -1.95 -3.15
CA VAL A 26 10.78 -1.76 -3.90
C VAL A 26 10.92 -2.43 -5.26
N THR A 27 10.04 -3.39 -5.52
CA THR A 27 9.88 -4.03 -6.82
C THR A 27 8.68 -3.44 -7.52
N ASP A 28 8.92 -2.82 -8.67
CA ASP A 28 7.90 -2.29 -9.55
C ASP A 28 7.60 -3.31 -10.66
N ARG A 29 6.34 -3.69 -10.80
CA ARG A 29 5.82 -4.54 -11.88
C ARG A 29 4.74 -3.76 -12.61
N GLU A 30 4.45 -4.15 -13.85
CA GLU A 30 3.46 -3.48 -14.72
C GLU A 30 2.10 -3.27 -14.02
N ASP A 31 1.70 -4.22 -13.17
CA ASP A 31 0.38 -4.27 -12.54
C ASP A 31 0.44 -4.19 -11.01
N ALA A 32 1.63 -4.15 -10.41
CA ALA A 32 1.80 -4.22 -8.96
C ALA A 32 3.11 -3.59 -8.45
N VAL A 33 3.07 -2.99 -7.27
CA VAL A 33 4.25 -2.55 -6.54
C VAL A 33 4.36 -3.33 -5.24
N ARG A 34 5.54 -3.91 -5.01
CA ARG A 34 5.87 -4.63 -3.78
C ARG A 34 6.99 -3.91 -3.03
N VAL A 35 6.76 -3.63 -1.75
CA VAL A 35 7.72 -3.06 -0.81
C VAL A 35 8.08 -4.14 0.20
N GLU A 36 9.36 -4.48 0.29
CA GLU A 36 9.87 -5.50 1.22
C GLU A 36 10.60 -4.85 2.39
N PHE A 37 10.05 -5.03 3.59
CA PHE A 37 10.65 -4.68 4.87
C PHE A 37 11.35 -5.90 5.47
N GLU A 38 12.25 -5.72 6.44
CA GLU A 38 13.04 -6.81 7.04
C GLU A 38 12.19 -8.00 7.56
N ARG A 39 10.94 -7.75 8.00
CA ARG A 39 10.05 -8.77 8.58
C ARG A 39 8.61 -8.73 8.05
N ALA A 40 8.35 -7.92 7.03
CA ALA A 40 7.02 -7.75 6.46
C ALA A 40 7.13 -7.40 4.97
N HIS A 41 6.08 -7.63 4.22
CA HIS A 41 5.97 -7.11 2.86
C HIS A 41 4.62 -6.48 2.64
N LEU A 42 4.58 -5.51 1.72
CA LEU A 42 3.39 -4.83 1.29
C LEU A 42 3.37 -4.85 -0.23
N GLU A 43 2.35 -5.46 -0.81
CA GLU A 43 2.09 -5.50 -2.23
C GLU A 43 0.77 -4.82 -2.53
N VAL A 44 0.79 -3.88 -3.47
CA VAL A 44 -0.39 -3.16 -3.95
C VAL A 44 -0.49 -3.42 -5.44
N THR A 45 -1.66 -3.83 -5.93
CA THR A 45 -1.93 -3.99 -7.36
C THR A 45 -2.75 -2.83 -7.89
N ARG A 46 -2.65 -2.58 -9.19
CA ARG A 46 -3.36 -1.52 -9.89
C ARG A 46 -4.89 -1.68 -9.85
N ASP A 47 -5.38 -2.91 -9.68
CA ASP A 47 -6.81 -3.22 -9.51
C ASP A 47 -7.35 -2.91 -8.10
N GLY A 48 -6.49 -2.44 -7.18
CA GLY A 48 -6.85 -2.12 -5.80
C GLY A 48 -6.67 -3.27 -4.81
N ARG A 49 -6.00 -4.36 -5.21
CA ARG A 49 -5.64 -5.42 -4.25
C ARG A 49 -4.48 -4.95 -3.40
N VAL A 50 -4.58 -5.14 -2.09
CA VAL A 50 -3.48 -4.84 -1.16
C VAL A 50 -3.21 -6.09 -0.34
N SER A 51 -2.09 -6.75 -0.62
CA SER A 51 -1.59 -7.85 0.21
C SER A 51 -0.51 -7.34 1.14
N ALA A 52 -0.67 -7.56 2.44
CA ALA A 52 0.33 -7.18 3.42
C ALA A 52 0.62 -8.37 4.33
N GLY A 53 1.85 -8.88 4.29
CA GLY A 53 2.22 -10.11 4.96
C GLY A 53 3.02 -9.90 6.24
N MET A 54 2.37 -10.14 7.38
CA MET A 54 2.71 -11.26 8.28
C MET A 54 1.75 -12.43 7.93
N PRO A 55 2.07 -13.71 8.19
CA PRO A 55 1.53 -14.87 7.43
C PRO A 55 0.01 -15.15 7.34
N LEU A 56 -0.91 -14.22 7.66
CA LEU A 56 -2.35 -14.54 7.75
C LEU A 56 -3.37 -13.52 7.21
N HIS A 57 -2.99 -12.42 6.55
CA HIS A 57 -4.01 -11.49 6.01
C HIS A 57 -3.73 -11.04 4.57
N ASP A 58 -4.05 -11.90 3.61
CA ASP A 58 -4.31 -11.46 2.24
C ASP A 58 -5.64 -10.73 2.18
N PHE A 59 -5.62 -9.49 1.71
CA PHE A 59 -6.82 -8.71 1.51
C PHE A 59 -6.98 -8.35 0.04
N SER A 60 -8.20 -8.51 -0.49
CA SER A 60 -8.53 -8.19 -1.87
C SER A 60 -9.77 -7.33 -1.90
N THR A 61 -9.59 -6.09 -2.35
CA THR A 61 -10.70 -5.23 -2.81
C THR A 61 -10.69 -5.24 -4.33
N GLY A 62 -11.82 -4.93 -4.94
CA GLY A 62 -11.87 -4.61 -6.37
C GLY A 62 -12.35 -3.19 -6.54
N GLY A 63 -11.56 -2.35 -7.22
CA GLY A 63 -11.92 -1.02 -7.72
C GLY A 63 -12.30 0.04 -6.66
N GLY A 64 -12.07 1.32 -6.95
CA GLY A 64 -12.60 2.42 -6.13
C GLY A 64 -11.93 2.59 -4.76
N VAL A 65 -10.69 2.15 -4.59
CA VAL A 65 -9.97 2.29 -3.32
C VAL A 65 -9.01 3.46 -3.31
N ALA A 66 -8.85 4.07 -2.14
CA ALA A 66 -7.87 5.12 -1.88
C ALA A 66 -6.87 4.64 -0.81
N LEU A 67 -5.59 4.92 -1.06
CA LEU A 67 -4.51 4.66 -0.12
C LEU A 67 -4.20 5.96 0.65
N VAL A 68 -4.20 5.87 1.97
CA VAL A 68 -3.90 6.97 2.89
C VAL A 68 -2.55 6.71 3.54
N PHE A 69 -1.55 7.48 3.14
CA PHE A 69 -0.18 7.37 3.62
C PHE A 69 0.08 8.35 4.76
N ASP A 70 0.33 7.86 5.97
CA ASP A 70 0.87 8.65 7.07
C ASP A 70 2.34 8.30 7.29
N HIS A 71 3.21 9.05 6.62
CA HIS A 71 4.66 8.85 6.70
C HIS A 71 5.25 9.17 8.07
N GLU A 72 4.59 10.01 8.88
CA GLU A 72 5.05 10.37 10.23
C GLU A 72 4.70 9.28 11.23
N ALA A 73 3.48 8.74 11.16
CA ALA A 73 3.07 7.60 11.97
C ALA A 73 3.64 6.26 11.48
N GLY A 74 4.17 6.22 10.25
CA GLY A 74 4.62 4.99 9.62
C GLY A 74 3.45 4.05 9.31
N GLU A 75 2.35 4.61 8.86
CA GLU A 75 1.10 3.91 8.67
C GLU A 75 0.57 4.09 7.24
N LEU A 76 0.04 3.02 6.68
CA LEU A 76 -0.71 3.00 5.44
C LEU A 76 -2.13 2.51 5.73
N ARG A 77 -3.14 3.28 5.37
CA ARG A 77 -4.53 2.82 5.37
C ARG A 77 -5.03 2.62 3.95
N VAL A 78 -5.85 1.62 3.74
CA VAL A 78 -6.57 1.38 2.49
C VAL A 78 -8.04 1.57 2.79
N ARG A 79 -8.68 2.48 2.06
CA ARG A 79 -10.13 2.74 2.13
C ARG A 79 -10.78 2.34 0.83
N GLY A 80 -11.63 1.33 0.88
CA GLY A 80 -12.62 1.05 -0.15
C GLY A 80 -14.03 1.30 0.39
N ASP A 81 -15.03 1.21 -0.49
CA ASP A 81 -16.43 1.46 -0.14
C ASP A 81 -16.95 0.61 1.03
N THR A 82 -16.40 -0.59 1.20
CA THR A 82 -16.83 -1.56 2.22
C THR A 82 -15.72 -2.00 3.16
N VAL A 83 -14.53 -1.39 3.07
CA VAL A 83 -13.36 -1.87 3.81
C VAL A 83 -12.40 -0.77 4.19
N GLU A 84 -11.91 -0.85 5.43
CA GLU A 84 -10.79 -0.09 5.92
C GLU A 84 -9.72 -1.07 6.41
N TYR A 85 -8.55 -1.06 5.79
CA TYR A 85 -7.39 -1.84 6.21
C TYR A 85 -6.28 -0.91 6.69
N ARG A 86 -5.55 -1.31 7.72
CA ARG A 86 -4.42 -0.55 8.28
C ARG A 86 -3.19 -1.43 8.30
N PHE A 87 -2.11 -0.92 7.72
CA PHE A 87 -0.77 -1.47 7.76
C PHE A 87 0.16 -0.51 8.50
N GLU A 88 0.90 -1.02 9.47
CA GLU A 88 1.93 -0.26 10.19
C GLU A 88 3.29 -0.84 9.82
N ARG A 89 4.25 0.03 9.51
CA ARG A 89 5.64 -0.40 9.25
C ARG A 89 6.20 -1.03 10.53
N PRO A 90 6.87 -2.20 10.44
CA PRO A 90 7.57 -2.76 11.59
C PRO A 90 8.76 -1.91 12.04
#